data_AF-A0A2G6R413-F1
#
_entry.id   AF-A0A2G6R413-F1
#
_cell.length_a   1.000
_cell.length_b   1.000
_cell.length_c   1.000
_cell.angle_alpha   90.00
_cell.angle_beta   90.00
_cell.angle_gamma   90.00
#
_symmetry.space_group_name_H-M   'P 1'
#
loop_
_entity.id
_entity.type
_entity.pdbx_description
1 polymer ?
#
loop_
_entity_poly.entity_id
_entity_poly.type
_entity_poly.pdbx_seq_one_letter_code
_entity_poly.pdbx_strand_id
1 'polypeptide(L)'
;MKKLFYLLIVTSMILASCQDRKKENNMENPFFEKWHGVPPFDKIEIAHYLPAVEQGIKEQNEVIASIIADKAAPTFENTIYRLDKSDYLLDKVTARRREKDYSAAYQA
;
A
#
# COMPACT_ATOMS: atom_id res chain seq x y z
N MET A 1 16.25 -0.11 49.46
CA MET A 1 16.79 -0.98 48.38
C MET A 1 15.76 -1.97 47.84
N LYS A 2 15.14 -2.85 48.66
CA LYS A 2 14.17 -3.86 48.17
C LYS A 2 12.87 -3.26 47.61
N LYS A 3 12.32 -2.22 48.27
CA LYS A 3 11.12 -1.50 47.82
C LYS A 3 11.34 -0.74 46.50
N LEU A 4 12.57 -0.27 46.25
CA LEU A 4 12.96 0.36 44.99
C LEU A 4 13.05 -0.67 43.85
N PHE A 5 13.50 -1.89 44.17
CA PHE A 5 13.51 -3.01 43.24
C PHE A 5 12.11 -3.45 42.81
N TYR A 6 11.16 -3.54 43.76
CA TYR A 6 9.76 -3.85 43.42
C TYR A 6 9.09 -2.76 42.58
N LEU A 7 9.43 -1.49 42.80
CA LEU A 7 8.88 -0.36 42.03
C LEU A 7 9.38 -0.35 40.57
N LEU A 8 10.61 -0.80 40.33
CA LEU A 8 11.19 -0.97 38.98
C LEU A 8 10.60 -2.16 38.21
N ILE A 9 10.23 -3.24 38.90
CA ILE A 9 9.62 -4.43 38.26
C ILE A 9 8.18 -4.13 37.81
N VAL A 10 7.40 -3.39 38.62
CA VAL A 10 6.02 -3.02 38.30
C VAL A 10 5.94 -2.03 37.13
N THR A 11 6.89 -1.10 37.03
CA THR A 11 6.94 -0.13 35.91
C THR A 11 7.36 -0.76 34.58
N SER A 12 8.22 -1.78 34.60
CA SER A 12 8.55 -2.61 33.43
C SER A 12 7.33 -3.34 32.85
N MET A 13 6.45 -3.85 33.72
CA MET A 13 5.29 -4.64 33.32
C MET A 13 4.21 -3.82 32.58
N ILE A 14 4.16 -2.51 32.82
CA ILE A 14 3.20 -1.59 32.17
C ILE A 14 3.63 -1.28 30.72
N LEU A 15 4.94 -1.22 30.44
CA LEU A 15 5.47 -0.95 29.10
C LEU A 15 5.33 -2.15 28.15
N ALA A 16 5.13 -3.37 28.66
CA ALA A 16 4.92 -4.57 27.87
C ALA A 16 3.47 -4.73 27.35
N SER A 17 2.50 -3.96 27.87
CA SER A 17 1.09 -4.05 27.47
C SER A 17 0.71 -3.12 26.31
N CYS A 18 1.59 -2.18 25.92
CA CYS A 18 1.46 -1.38 24.70
C CYS A 18 2.32 -1.97 23.57
N GLN A 19 2.23 -3.28 23.36
CA GLN A 19 2.48 -3.84 22.05
C GLN A 19 1.10 -4.18 21.48
N ASP A 20 0.45 -3.17 20.91
CA ASP A 20 -0.50 -3.39 19.82
C ASP A 20 0.27 -4.20 18.78
N ARG A 21 0.16 -5.52 18.85
CA ARG A 21 0.51 -6.39 17.74
C ARG A 21 -0.54 -6.12 16.67
N LYS A 22 -0.37 -5.00 15.96
CA LYS A 22 -0.74 -4.92 14.55
C LYS A 22 -0.03 -6.08 13.91
N LYS A 23 -0.72 -7.22 13.82
CA LYS A 23 -0.36 -8.29 12.90
C LYS A 23 -0.37 -7.62 11.54
N GLU A 24 0.80 -7.18 11.09
CA GLU A 24 1.07 -7.02 9.67
C GLU A 24 0.96 -8.41 9.05
N ASN A 25 -0.25 -8.85 8.76
CA ASN A 25 -0.48 -9.97 7.83
C ASN A 25 -0.30 -9.46 6.39
N ASN A 26 0.64 -8.54 6.15
CA ASN A 26 0.93 -7.97 4.82
C ASN A 26 1.93 -8.84 4.05
N MET A 27 2.58 -9.82 4.68
CA MET A 27 3.57 -10.66 3.99
C MET A 27 2.98 -11.81 3.16
N GLU A 28 1.67 -12.07 3.24
CA GLU A 28 1.05 -13.23 2.59
C GLU A 28 -0.15 -12.84 1.70
N ASN A 29 -0.22 -11.58 1.24
CA ASN A 29 -1.29 -11.13 0.36
C ASN A 29 -0.90 -11.28 -1.13
N PRO A 30 -1.56 -12.16 -1.91
CA PRO A 30 -1.22 -12.38 -3.33
C PRO A 30 -1.40 -11.13 -4.21
N PHE A 31 -2.15 -10.12 -3.76
CA PHE A 31 -2.28 -8.85 -4.47
C PHE A 31 -1.00 -8.00 -4.41
N PHE A 32 -0.08 -8.26 -3.48
CA PHE A 32 1.21 -7.55 -3.41
C PHE A 32 2.31 -8.23 -4.24
N GLU A 33 2.14 -9.50 -4.60
CA GLU A 33 3.11 -10.25 -5.40
C GLU A 33 3.01 -9.93 -6.90
N LYS A 34 4.13 -9.92 -7.62
CA LYS A 34 4.11 -9.74 -9.08
C LYS A 34 3.55 -10.99 -9.77
N TRP A 35 2.52 -10.81 -10.62
CA TRP A 35 1.99 -11.85 -11.50
C TRP A 35 1.73 -11.29 -12.90
N HIS A 36 1.69 -12.17 -13.89
CA HIS A 36 1.61 -11.81 -15.31
C HIS A 36 0.34 -12.36 -15.94
N GLY A 37 -0.50 -11.47 -16.48
CA GLY A 37 -1.70 -11.82 -17.24
C GLY A 37 -2.88 -12.24 -16.35
N VAL A 38 -2.73 -13.34 -15.62
CA VAL A 38 -3.80 -13.95 -14.82
C VAL A 38 -3.47 -13.84 -13.33
N PRO A 39 -4.39 -13.31 -12.50
CA PRO A 39 -4.23 -13.34 -11.05
C PRO A 39 -4.12 -14.78 -10.51
N PRO A 40 -3.36 -15.02 -9.43
CA PRO A 40 -3.31 -16.32 -8.76
C PRO A 40 -4.59 -16.57 -7.94
N PHE A 41 -5.69 -16.85 -8.63
CA PHE A 41 -7.03 -17.00 -8.03
C PHE A 41 -7.10 -18.14 -7.00
N ASP A 42 -6.24 -19.14 -7.13
CA ASP A 42 -6.09 -20.25 -6.19
C ASP A 42 -5.57 -19.83 -4.81
N LYS A 43 -4.88 -18.68 -4.73
CA LYS A 43 -4.31 -18.14 -3.49
C LYS A 43 -5.12 -16.99 -2.90
N ILE A 44 -6.06 -16.43 -3.65
CA ILE A 44 -6.81 -15.23 -3.22
C ILE A 44 -7.99 -15.64 -2.33
N GLU A 45 -7.99 -15.16 -1.10
CA GLU A 45 -9.08 -15.32 -0.15
C GLU A 45 -9.79 -13.99 0.13
N ILE A 46 -11.01 -14.05 0.67
CA ILE A 46 -11.81 -12.86 1.02
C ILE A 46 -11.04 -11.94 1.98
N ALA A 47 -10.26 -12.52 2.90
CA ALA A 47 -9.45 -11.78 3.87
C ALA A 47 -8.35 -10.90 3.22
N HIS A 48 -7.96 -11.18 1.98
CA HIS A 48 -6.93 -10.42 1.26
C HIS A 48 -7.45 -9.11 0.67
N TYR A 49 -8.76 -8.96 0.47
CA TYR A 49 -9.32 -7.80 -0.22
C TYR A 49 -9.21 -6.51 0.58
N LEU A 50 -9.73 -6.49 1.82
CA LEU A 50 -9.75 -5.26 2.61
C LEU A 50 -8.33 -4.68 2.83
N PRO A 51 -7.33 -5.47 3.27
CA PRO A 51 -5.96 -4.96 3.42
C PRO A 51 -5.37 -4.48 2.09
N ALA A 52 -5.66 -5.15 0.97
CA ALA A 52 -5.12 -4.75 -0.33
C ALA A 52 -5.76 -3.47 -0.87
N VAL A 53 -7.07 -3.27 -0.64
CA VAL A 53 -7.77 -2.04 -1.01
C VAL A 53 -7.27 -0.87 -0.16
N GLU A 54 -7.15 -1.04 1.15
CA GLU A 54 -6.63 0.01 2.04
C GLU A 54 -5.20 0.42 1.66
N GLN A 55 -4.34 -0.57 1.39
CA GLN A 55 -2.99 -0.33 0.92
C GLN A 55 -2.98 0.37 -0.45
N GLY A 56 -3.85 -0.03 -1.38
CA GLY A 56 -3.98 0.59 -2.69
C GLY A 56 -4.44 2.05 -2.63
N ILE A 57 -5.39 2.38 -1.74
CA ILE A 57 -5.82 3.77 -1.48
C ILE A 57 -4.66 4.58 -0.91
N LYS A 58 -3.92 4.02 0.03
CA LYS A 58 -2.76 4.67 0.64
C LYS A 58 -1.69 5.01 -0.40
N GLU A 59 -1.29 4.02 -1.21
CA GLU A 59 -0.30 4.19 -2.28
C GLU A 59 -0.75 5.24 -3.31
N GLN A 60 -2.02 5.20 -3.73
CA GLN A 60 -2.55 6.19 -4.67
C GLN A 60 -2.49 7.62 -4.09
N ASN A 61 -2.87 7.80 -2.83
CA ASN A 61 -2.82 9.09 -2.16
C ASN A 61 -1.39 9.63 -2.02
N GLU A 62 -0.40 8.77 -1.78
CA GLU A 62 1.01 9.14 -1.76
C GLU A 62 1.48 9.64 -3.14
N VAL A 63 1.08 8.95 -4.22
CA VAL A 63 1.35 9.41 -5.59
C VAL A 63 0.69 10.76 -5.86
N ILE A 64 -0.59 10.93 -5.52
CA ILE A 64 -1.31 12.20 -5.72
C ILE A 64 -0.67 13.34 -4.93
N ALA A 65 -0.31 13.10 -3.67
CA ALA A 65 0.41 14.09 -2.85
C ALA A 65 1.73 14.51 -3.51
N SER A 66 2.45 13.56 -4.11
CA SER A 66 3.69 13.84 -4.84
C SER A 66 3.47 14.60 -6.17
N ILE A 67 2.29 14.51 -6.79
CA ILE A 67 1.92 15.32 -7.95
C ILE A 67 1.62 16.76 -7.49
N ILE A 68 0.85 16.92 -6.41
CA ILE A 68 0.50 18.22 -5.84
C ILE A 68 1.74 18.99 -5.35
N ALA A 69 2.71 18.27 -4.77
CA ALA A 69 3.94 18.86 -4.24
C ALA A 69 4.98 19.23 -5.32
N ASP A 70 4.77 18.82 -6.58
CA ASP A 70 5.69 19.13 -7.67
C ASP A 70 5.65 20.62 -8.01
N LYS A 71 6.83 21.26 -8.01
CA LYS A 71 6.98 22.70 -8.28
C LYS A 71 7.31 23.01 -9.73
N ALA A 72 7.58 21.98 -10.55
CA ALA A 72 7.78 22.16 -11.97
C ALA A 72 6.48 22.69 -12.63
N ALA A 73 6.61 23.33 -13.78
CA ALA A 73 5.43 23.67 -14.58
C ALA A 73 4.67 22.38 -14.92
N PRO A 74 3.33 22.36 -14.84
CA PRO A 74 2.56 21.16 -15.11
C PRO A 74 2.74 20.75 -16.59
N THR A 75 3.17 19.51 -16.79
CA THR A 75 3.27 18.83 -18.08
C THR A 75 2.32 17.63 -18.10
N PHE A 76 2.16 17.04 -19.28
CA PHE A 76 1.39 15.82 -19.41
C PHE A 76 1.96 14.70 -18.53
N GLU A 77 3.27 14.52 -18.55
CA GLU A 77 4.01 13.45 -17.87
C GLU A 77 3.95 13.62 -16.35
N ASN A 78 4.18 14.83 -15.84
CA ASN A 78 4.26 15.06 -14.40
C ASN A 78 2.89 15.13 -13.70
N THR A 79 1.81 15.27 -14.47
CA THR A 79 0.43 15.41 -13.96
C THR A 79 -0.48 14.27 -14.43
N ILE A 80 -0.85 14.23 -15.72
CA ILE A 80 -1.89 13.30 -16.23
C ILE A 80 -1.37 11.87 -16.27
N TYR A 81 -0.17 11.65 -16.80
CA TYR A 81 0.42 10.31 -16.87
C TYR A 81 0.62 9.72 -15.48
N ARG A 82 1.19 10.48 -14.54
CA ARG A 82 1.36 10.04 -13.15
C ARG A 82 0.02 9.77 -12.45
N LEU A 83 -0.99 10.59 -12.70
CA LEU A 83 -2.33 10.38 -12.15
C LEU A 83 -2.98 9.10 -12.71
N ASP A 84 -2.88 8.85 -14.02
CA ASP A 84 -3.36 7.61 -14.65
C ASP A 84 -2.68 6.36 -14.04
N LYS A 85 -1.39 6.45 -13.72
CA LYS A 85 -0.62 5.35 -13.12
C LYS A 85 -0.74 5.24 -11.60
N SER A 86 -1.42 6.17 -10.93
CA SER A 86 -1.46 6.25 -9.47
C SER A 86 -2.20 5.11 -8.79
N ASP A 87 -3.10 4.42 -9.49
CA ASP A 87 -4.03 3.43 -8.93
C ASP A 87 -3.58 1.97 -9.12
N TYR A 88 -2.29 1.71 -9.41
CA TYR A 88 -1.81 0.39 -9.83
C TYR A 88 -2.29 -0.79 -8.98
N LEU A 89 -2.18 -0.70 -7.65
CA LEU A 89 -2.62 -1.77 -6.76
C LEU A 89 -4.15 -1.88 -6.71
N LEU A 90 -4.88 -0.77 -6.75
CA LEU A 90 -6.34 -0.79 -6.79
C LEU A 90 -6.87 -1.40 -8.09
N ASP A 91 -6.27 -1.05 -9.23
CA ASP A 91 -6.53 -1.63 -10.54
C ASP A 91 -6.34 -3.16 -10.51
N LYS A 92 -5.27 -3.60 -9.84
CA LYS A 92 -4.93 -5.02 -9.66
C LYS A 92 -5.93 -5.79 -8.78
N VAL A 93 -6.41 -5.19 -7.70
CA VAL A 93 -7.39 -5.81 -6.76
C VAL A 93 -8.79 -5.83 -7.35
N THR A 94 -9.18 -4.78 -8.08
CA THR A 94 -10.51 -4.63 -8.70
C THR A 94 -10.61 -5.30 -10.07
N ALA A 95 -9.49 -5.84 -10.58
CA ALA A 95 -9.37 -6.46 -11.89
C ALA A 95 -9.90 -5.56 -13.04
N ARG A 96 -9.70 -4.25 -12.93
CA ARG A 96 -10.03 -3.31 -14.00
C ARG A 96 -9.10 -3.61 -15.18
N ARG A 97 -9.69 -3.97 -16.33
CA ARG A 97 -8.93 -4.25 -17.54
C ARG A 97 -8.38 -2.94 -18.11
N ARG A 98 -7.13 -2.60 -17.81
CA ARG A 98 -6.39 -1.60 -18.57
C ARG A 98 -5.86 -2.21 -19.86
N GLU A 99 -6.34 -1.71 -20.99
CA GLU A 99 -5.66 -1.90 -22.28
C GLU A 99 -4.32 -1.17 -22.19
N LYS A 100 -3.22 -1.93 -22.05
CA LYS A 100 -1.88 -1.40 -21.74
C LYS A 100 -1.23 -0.65 -22.91
N ASP A 101 -1.96 -0.38 -23.98
CA ASP A 101 -1.38 0.10 -25.24
C ASP A 101 -1.32 1.63 -25.37
N TYR A 102 -1.17 2.33 -24.25
CA TYR A 102 -0.92 3.78 -24.27
C TYR A 102 0.50 4.13 -24.73
N SER A 103 1.44 3.18 -24.76
CA SER A 103 2.84 3.45 -25.14
C SER A 103 3.02 3.87 -26.61
N ALA A 104 2.12 3.42 -27.50
CA ALA A 104 2.12 3.84 -28.90
C ALA A 104 1.58 5.26 -29.11
N ALA A 105 0.78 5.79 -28.17
CA ALA A 105 0.15 7.10 -28.27
C ALA A 105 1.06 8.26 -27.80
N TYR A 106 2.16 7.98 -27.08
CA TYR A 106 3.10 8.99 -26.56
C TYR A 106 4.39 9.15 -27.37
N GLN A 107 4.48 8.49 -28.54
CA GLN A 107 5.66 8.55 -29.42
C GLN A 107 5.42 9.36 -30.71
N ALA A 108 4.35 10.16 -30.75
CA ALA A 108 4.04 11.09 -31.85
C ALA A 108 4.09 12.55 -31.34
#